data_AF-A0A4P0Y1W2-F1
#
_entry.id   AF-A0A4P0Y1W2-F1
#
_cell.length_a   1.000
_cell.length_b   1.000
_cell.length_c   1.000
_cell.angle_alpha   90.00
_cell.angle_beta   90.00
_cell.angle_gamma   90.00
#
_symmetry.space_group_name_H-M   'P 1'
#
loop_
_entity.id
_entity.type
_entity.pdbx_description
1 polymer ?
#
loop_
_entity_poly.entity_id
_entity_poly.type
_entity_poly.pdbx_seq_one_letter_code
_entity_poly.pdbx_strand_id
1 'polypeptide(L)' 'MMRWSASLSCVLHEGTWVTTPICYLEDLFVDPAFRGQGIARTMIKSLQSEGADRGWSRLYWHTRRDNPGPSSV' A
#
# COMPACT_ATOMS: atom_id res chain seq x y z
N MET A 1 18.90 9.41 -14.42
CA MET A 1 17.49 9.43 -13.95
C MET A 1 17.05 7.98 -13.76
N MET A 2 17.05 7.46 -12.53
CA MET A 2 16.66 6.06 -12.29
C MET A 2 15.16 5.94 -12.47
N ARG A 3 14.73 5.17 -13.47
CA ARG A 3 13.32 4.89 -13.76
C ARG A 3 12.95 3.64 -12.96
N TRP A 4 12.36 3.82 -11.79
CA TRP A 4 11.87 2.70 -10.98
C TRP A 4 10.71 2.02 -11.71
N SER A 5 10.73 0.69 -11.84
CA SER A 5 9.66 -0.08 -12.51
C SER A 5 8.37 -0.18 -11.68
N ALA A 6 8.44 0.09 -10.39
CA ALA A 6 7.31 0.20 -9.48
C ALA A 6 7.72 0.99 -8.23
N SER A 7 6.75 1.59 -7.55
CA SER A 7 6.95 2.37 -6.32
C SER A 7 5.75 2.25 -5.39
N LEU A 8 6.03 2.26 -4.08
CA LEU A 8 5.05 2.28 -3.01
C LEU A 8 5.51 3.29 -1.95
N SER A 9 4.60 4.15 -1.47
CA SER A 9 4.84 5.05 -0.34
C SER A 9 3.71 4.90 0.69
N CYS A 10 4.05 5.02 1.97
CA CYS A 10 3.08 4.97 3.06
C CYS A 10 3.53 5.82 4.24
N VAL A 11 2.57 6.25 5.05
CA VAL A 11 2.78 7.03 6.26
C VAL A 11 2.18 6.27 7.45
N LEU A 12 2.94 6.19 8.53
CA LEU A 12 2.43 5.72 9.82
C LEU A 12 1.93 6.91 10.63
N HIS A 13 0.77 6.75 11.26
CA HIS A 13 0.18 7.78 12.11
C HIS A 13 -0.57 7.17 13.31
N GLU A 14 -0.82 7.96 14.35
CA GLU A 14 -1.65 7.54 15.48
C GLU A 14 -3.15 7.55 15.14
N GLY A 15 -3.93 6.78 15.90
CA GLY A 15 -5.39 6.81 15.87
C GLY A 15 -5.97 7.10 17.24
N THR A 16 -7.18 7.66 17.29
CA THR A 16 -7.89 7.91 18.56
C THR A 16 -8.63 6.68 19.10
N TRP A 17 -8.71 5.61 18.30
CA TRP A 17 -9.44 4.37 18.61
C TRP A 17 -8.54 3.17 18.88
N VAL A 18 -7.23 3.33 18.68
CA VAL A 18 -6.23 2.27 18.83
C VAL A 18 -4.96 2.85 19.45
N THR A 19 -4.22 2.04 20.18
CA THR A 19 -2.95 2.45 20.80
C THR A 19 -1.72 2.09 19.98
N THR A 20 -1.89 1.39 18.84
CA THR A 20 -0.78 1.05 17.93
C THR A 20 -0.90 1.78 16.59
N PRO A 21 0.21 1.95 15.85
CA PRO A 21 0.22 2.76 14.63
C PRO A 21 -0.75 2.25 13.55
N ILE A 22 -1.29 3.19 12.78
CA ILE A 22 -2.06 2.92 11.56
C ILE A 22 -1.19 3.28 10.36
N CYS A 23 -1.17 2.43 9.35
CA CYS A 23 -0.48 2.66 8.08
C CYS A 23 -1.48 3.13 7.02
N TYR A 24 -1.26 4.32 6.50
CA TYR A 24 -1.92 4.83 5.31
C TYR A 24 -1.00 4.66 4.10
N LEU A 25 -1.42 3.87 3.12
CA LEU A 25 -0.75 3.70 1.84
C LEU A 25 -1.17 4.87 0.93
N GLU A 26 -0.22 5.78 0.71
CA GLU A 26 -0.38 7.04 -0.03
C GLU A 26 -0.39 6.78 -1.54
N ASP A 27 0.71 6.22 -2.06
CA ASP A 27 0.86 5.94 -3.49
C ASP A 27 1.28 4.49 -3.73
N LEU A 28 0.70 3.92 -4.78
CA LEU A 28 1.11 2.64 -5.36
C LEU A 28 1.10 2.75 -6.87
N PHE A 29 2.27 2.59 -7.48
CA PHE A 29 2.43 2.67 -8.91
C PHE A 29 3.26 1.50 -9.45
N VAL A 30 2.81 0.95 -10.58
CA VAL A 30 3.56 -0.02 -11.37
C VAL A 30 3.62 0.51 -12.80
N ASP A 31 4.82 0.57 -13.36
CA ASP A 31 5.04 0.98 -14.74
C ASP A 31 4.16 0.11 -15.66
N PRO A 32 3.45 0.70 -16.65
CA PRO A 32 2.55 -0.02 -17.54
C PRO A 32 3.14 -1.30 -18.16
N ALA A 33 4.43 -1.31 -18.51
CA ALA A 33 5.09 -2.47 -19.10
C ALA A 33 5.18 -3.68 -18.15
N PHE A 34 5.00 -3.44 -16.84
CA PHE A 34 5.12 -4.44 -15.79
C PHE A 34 3.77 -4.78 -15.12
N ARG A 35 2.66 -4.19 -15.58
CA ARG A 35 1.31 -4.50 -15.05
C ARG A 35 0.88 -5.92 -15.43
N GLY A 36 -0.05 -6.48 -14.64
CA GLY A 36 -0.52 -7.86 -14.82
C GLY A 36 0.39 -8.93 -14.20
N GLN A 37 1.58 -8.57 -13.72
CA GLN A 37 2.55 -9.51 -13.13
C GLN A 37 2.43 -9.68 -11.61
N GLY A 38 1.42 -9.07 -10.97
CA GLY A 38 1.20 -9.19 -9.53
C GLY A 38 2.13 -8.35 -8.64
N ILE A 39 3.00 -7.50 -9.20
CA ILE A 39 3.98 -6.68 -8.46
C ILE A 39 3.32 -5.85 -7.34
N ALA A 40 2.26 -5.11 -7.66
CA ALA A 40 1.51 -4.30 -6.70
C ALA A 40 0.98 -5.14 -5.53
N ARG A 41 0.46 -6.34 -5.82
CA ARG A 41 -0.06 -7.27 -4.80
C ARG A 41 1.07 -7.76 -3.90
N THR A 42 2.23 -8.06 -4.46
CA THR A 42 3.41 -8.46 -3.67
C THR A 42 3.86 -7.34 -2.74
N MET A 43 3.92 -6.09 -3.23
CA MET A 43 4.27 -4.92 -2.40
C MET A 43 3.30 -4.72 -1.24
N ILE A 44 1.97 -4.79 -1.49
CA ILE A 44 0.96 -4.68 -0.44
C ILE A 44 1.12 -5.81 0.58
N LYS A 45 1.33 -7.06 0.14
CA LYS A 45 1.53 -8.21 1.05
C LYS A 45 2.77 -8.04 1.92
N SER A 46 3.88 -7.55 1.36
CA SER A 46 5.08 -7.26 2.14
C SER A 46 4.82 -6.21 3.21
N LEU A 47 4.08 -5.14 2.87
CA LEU A 47 3.70 -4.11 3.83
C LEU A 47 2.75 -4.63 4.92
N GLN A 48 1.83 -5.54 4.57
CA GLN A 48 0.97 -6.22 5.54
C GLN A 48 1.78 -7.11 6.50
N SER A 49 2.75 -7.87 5.98
CA SER A 49 3.64 -8.69 6.80
C SER A 49 4.45 -7.81 7.75
N GLU A 50 5.03 -6.73 7.23
CA GLU A 50 5.77 -5.77 8.06
C GLU A 50 4.88 -5.16 9.16
N GLY A 51 3.64 -4.83 8.82
CA GLY A 51 2.69 -4.32 9.81
C GLY A 51 2.32 -5.34 10.88
N ALA A 52 2.15 -6.61 10.52
CA ALA A 52 1.92 -7.69 11.47
C ALA A 52 3.14 -7.87 12.40
N ASP A 53 4.34 -7.91 11.84
CA ASP A 53 5.59 -8.09 12.58
C ASP A 53 5.87 -6.93 13.55
N ARG A 54 5.45 -5.72 13.18
CA ARG A 54 5.63 -4.49 13.98
C ARG A 54 4.42 -4.12 14.85
N GLY A 55 3.33 -4.88 14.82
CA GLY A 55 2.14 -4.65 15.63
C GLY A 55 1.28 -3.45 15.21
N TRP A 56 1.25 -3.10 13.92
CA TRP A 56 0.37 -2.05 13.41
C TRP A 56 -1.10 -2.47 13.49
N SER A 57 -1.96 -1.52 13.83
CA SER A 57 -3.40 -1.77 13.98
C SER A 57 -4.09 -2.04 12.64
N ARG A 58 -3.70 -1.30 11.60
CA ARG A 58 -4.39 -1.35 10.30
C ARG A 58 -3.50 -0.82 9.18
N LEU A 59 -3.65 -1.42 8.01
CA LEU A 59 -3.26 -0.85 6.73
C LEU A 59 -4.52 -0.42 5.97
N TYR A 60 -4.55 0.81 5.44
CA TYR A 60 -5.64 1.29 4.59
C TYR A 60 -5.13 2.21 3.49
N TRP A 61 -5.96 2.40 2.46
CA TRP A 61 -5.75 3.37 1.39
C TRP A 61 -7.10 3.84 0.86
N HIS A 62 -7.05 4.84 0.00
CA HIS A 62 -8.19 5.27 -0.79
C HIS A 62 -7.90 5.08 -2.27
N THR A 63 -8.91 4.68 -3.02
CA THR A 63 -8.90 4.75 -4.47
C THR A 63 -9.95 5.74 -4.92
N ARG A 64 -9.73 6.42 -6.05
CA ARG A 64 -10.81 7.14 -6.69
C ARG A 64 -11.89 6.16 -7.12
N ARG A 65 -13.15 6.59 -7.05
CA ARG A 65 -14.32 5.76 -7.40
C ARG A 65 -14.27 5.25 -8.84
N ASP A 66 -13.63 6.01 -9.74
CA ASP A 66 -13.48 5.73 -11.15
C ASP A 66 -12.15 5.05 -11.52
N ASN A 67 -11.33 4.67 -10.54
CA ASN A 67 -10.11 3.93 -10.81
C ASN A 67 -10.46 2.50 -11.28
N PRO A 68 -10.08 2.08 -12.50
CA PRO A 68 -10.39 0.73 -13.00
C PRO A 68 -9.55 -0.37 -12.32
N GLY A 69 -8.59 0.00 -11.49
CA GLY A 69 -7.83 -0.94 -10.65
C GLY A 69 -8.70 -1.59 -9.55
N PRO A 70 -8.16 -2.59 -8.83
CA PRO A 70 -8.92 -3.27 -7.79
C PRO A 70 -9.35 -2.28 -6.70
N SER A 71 -10.65 -2.00 -6.66
CA SER A 71 -11.33 -1.40 -5.52
C SER A 71 -11.35 -2.47 -4.43
N SER A 72 -10.55 -2.29 -3.38
CA SER A 72 -10.39 -3.20 -2.23
C SER A 72 -9.82 -4.60 -2.54
N VAL A 73 -8.68 -4.89 -1.91
CA VAL A 73 -8.25 -6.27 -1.55
C VAL A 73 -8.60 -6.51 -0.10
#